data_AF-A0A357YZ64-F1
#
_entry.id   AF-A0A357YZ64-F1
#
_cell.length_a   1.000
_cell.length_b   1.000
_cell.length_c   1.000
_cell.angle_alpha   90.00
_cell.angle_beta   90.00
_cell.angle_gamma   90.00
#
_symmetry.space_group_name_H-M   'P 1'
#
loop_
_entity.id
_entity.type
_entity.pdbx_description
1 polymer ?
#
loop_
_entity_poly.entity_id
_entity_poly.type
_entity_poly.pdbx_seq_one_letter_code
_entity_poly.pdbx_strand_id
1 'polypeptide(L)'
;MKWSKRRNFLWRKIGGPALSLALAFACLPLGAAEARAADGNCVIDMHGARTYAGLSSDWGKKWDEDNFTDVTDGTFDWDGDLTVKAGSVDSVSVTDGNSRLTVSGGTVGEAVSDGSVTVTDGTVKSVAAEGDVRISKTDIRRDVTSDSGDVELSGDLRVGGDVSAGGEASFSSGSITVAGSVTGADVTFGTGVTARVSGTVKGTETIRLNACTLAAAEIDGDDEAVLDLSGYKSTLPALENMREIILESNATATADHTVTAESLVLKSGSEFTATDPIELGSLEGPGVLCFHAGELTVHDGIGGSPRLVLDSAAGSGDTAFRADSGA
;
A
#
# COMPACT_ATOMS: atom_id res chain seq x y z
N MET A 1 34.11 30.45 -3.66
CA MET A 1 33.39 29.62 -4.65
C MET A 1 32.30 28.87 -3.90
N LYS A 2 31.14 28.73 -4.53
CA LYS A 2 29.79 28.73 -3.93
C LYS A 2 29.52 27.68 -2.83
N TRP A 3 28.98 28.16 -1.70
CA TRP A 3 28.12 27.43 -0.75
C TRP A 3 26.66 27.85 -1.00
N SER A 4 25.74 26.91 -1.22
CA SER A 4 24.27 27.07 -1.22
C SER A 4 23.68 25.70 -1.63
N LYS A 5 22.69 25.04 -1.00
CA LYS A 5 21.51 25.48 -0.27
C LYS A 5 20.96 24.27 0.51
N ARG A 6 20.74 24.42 1.83
CA ARG A 6 19.66 23.72 2.53
C ARG A 6 18.41 24.59 2.42
N ARG A 7 17.27 24.02 2.04
CA ARG A 7 15.96 24.71 2.11
C ARG A 7 15.13 24.03 3.18
N ASN A 8 14.94 24.76 4.27
CA ASN A 8 14.01 24.45 5.35
C ASN A 8 12.58 24.49 4.80
N PHE A 9 11.80 23.44 5.06
CA PHE A 9 10.37 23.39 4.81
C PHE A 9 9.67 23.96 6.05
N LEU A 10 9.22 25.21 5.96
CA LEU A 10 8.55 25.91 7.05
C LEU A 10 7.04 25.74 6.89
N TRP A 11 6.42 25.04 7.83
CA TRP A 11 4.97 24.96 7.99
C TRP A 11 4.38 26.36 8.17
N ARG A 12 3.36 26.72 7.38
CA ARG A 12 2.53 27.90 7.60
C ARG A 12 1.06 27.50 7.69
N LYS A 13 0.55 27.52 8.92
CA LYS A 13 -0.88 27.71 9.24
C LYS A 13 -1.37 28.97 8.54
N ILE A 14 -2.49 28.88 7.82
CA ILE A 14 -3.30 30.04 7.42
C ILE A 14 -4.74 29.73 7.83
N GLY A 15 -5.21 30.41 8.88
CA GLY A 15 -6.63 30.60 9.12
C GLY A 15 -7.17 31.68 8.16
N GLY A 16 -8.46 31.57 7.82
CA GLY A 16 -9.23 32.65 7.17
C GLY A 16 -9.37 33.88 8.09
N PRO A 17 -10.16 34.92 7.73
CA PRO A 17 -11.26 34.94 6.75
C PRO A 17 -11.28 36.18 5.82
N ALA A 18 -12.06 36.16 4.73
CA ALA A 18 -12.71 37.35 4.16
C ALA A 18 -13.75 37.01 3.07
N LEU A 19 -14.98 37.49 3.30
CA LEU A 19 -16.05 37.73 2.32
C LEU A 19 -15.54 38.41 1.02
N SER A 20 -16.11 38.08 -0.14
CA SER A 20 -17.22 38.87 -0.73
C SER A 20 -17.62 38.41 -2.14
N LEU A 21 -18.94 38.19 -2.31
CA LEU A 21 -19.81 38.46 -3.45
C LEU A 21 -19.27 38.40 -4.91
N ALA A 22 -19.83 37.47 -5.70
CA ALA A 22 -20.48 37.79 -6.98
C ALA A 22 -21.35 36.60 -7.44
N LEU A 23 -22.64 36.65 -7.11
CA LEU A 23 -23.67 35.76 -7.61
C LEU A 23 -24.17 36.31 -8.95
N ALA A 24 -23.79 35.69 -10.07
CA ALA A 24 -24.40 35.92 -11.38
C ALA A 24 -24.18 34.70 -12.30
N PHE A 25 -24.86 33.60 -12.00
CA PHE A 25 -25.07 32.55 -13.00
C PHE A 25 -26.40 32.80 -13.72
N ALA A 26 -26.28 33.42 -14.89
CA ALA A 26 -27.33 33.51 -15.87
C ALA A 26 -27.53 32.13 -16.51
N CYS A 27 -28.79 31.68 -16.50
CA CYS A 27 -29.44 30.72 -17.39
C CYS A 27 -28.54 29.87 -18.31
N LEU A 28 -28.20 28.68 -17.85
CA LEU A 28 -27.94 27.53 -18.72
C LEU A 28 -29.04 26.49 -18.43
N PRO A 29 -29.50 25.71 -19.43
CA PRO A 29 -30.45 24.64 -19.20
C PRO A 29 -29.76 23.56 -18.36
N LEU A 30 -29.98 23.62 -17.05
CA LEU A 30 -29.83 22.48 -16.16
C LEU A 30 -30.77 21.41 -16.72
N GLY A 31 -30.21 20.40 -17.40
CA GLY A 31 -30.87 19.11 -17.48
C GLY A 31 -31.25 18.73 -16.07
N ALA A 32 -32.51 18.35 -15.88
CA ALA A 32 -33.04 18.01 -14.57
C ALA A 32 -32.12 16.96 -13.92
N ALA A 33 -31.37 17.37 -12.90
CA ALA A 33 -30.88 16.44 -11.91
C ALA A 33 -32.11 15.97 -11.16
N GLU A 34 -32.73 14.89 -11.66
CA GLU A 34 -33.70 14.15 -10.87
C GLU A 34 -32.94 13.52 -9.72
N ALA A 35 -33.01 14.15 -8.55
CA ALA A 35 -32.69 13.50 -7.29
C ALA A 35 -33.70 12.35 -7.10
N ARG A 36 -33.39 11.18 -7.65
CA ARG A 36 -34.04 9.93 -7.28
C ARG A 36 -33.58 9.60 -5.87
N ALA A 37 -34.54 9.54 -4.94
CA ALA A 37 -34.28 9.03 -3.59
C ALA A 37 -33.64 7.64 -3.69
N ALA A 38 -32.54 7.47 -2.95
CA ALA A 38 -31.74 6.26 -2.86
C ALA A 38 -32.52 5.09 -2.23
N ASP A 39 -33.44 4.48 -2.98
CA ASP A 39 -34.14 3.26 -2.60
C ASP A 39 -33.73 2.12 -3.55
N GLY A 40 -32.47 1.70 -3.51
CA GLY A 40 -32.02 0.42 -4.07
C GLY A 40 -30.65 0.41 -4.75
N ASN A 41 -30.07 -0.79 -4.85
CA ASN A 41 -28.76 -1.00 -5.48
C ASN A 41 -28.84 -0.68 -6.98
N CYS A 42 -27.94 0.17 -7.47
CA CYS A 42 -27.81 0.51 -8.89
C CYS A 42 -26.85 -0.45 -9.60
N VAL A 43 -27.13 -0.72 -10.86
CA VAL A 43 -26.31 -1.56 -11.74
C VAL A 43 -26.04 -0.81 -13.03
N ILE A 44 -24.76 -0.78 -13.42
CA ILE A 44 -24.31 -0.39 -14.74
C ILE A 44 -24.06 -1.66 -15.57
N ASP A 45 -24.73 -1.75 -16.72
CA ASP A 45 -24.63 -2.88 -17.65
C ASP A 45 -24.94 -2.40 -19.08
N MET A 46 -24.89 -3.29 -20.08
CA MET A 46 -25.11 -2.97 -21.48
C MET A 46 -26.51 -3.34 -21.96
N HIS A 47 -27.07 -2.48 -22.81
CA HIS A 47 -28.19 -2.86 -23.68
C HIS A 47 -27.87 -2.44 -25.11
N GLY A 48 -27.76 -3.42 -26.01
CA GLY A 48 -27.24 -3.19 -27.35
C GLY A 48 -25.78 -2.72 -27.32
N ALA A 49 -25.50 -1.57 -27.92
CA ALA A 49 -24.16 -0.98 -28.01
C ALA A 49 -23.89 0.14 -26.98
N ARG A 50 -24.84 0.38 -26.07
CA ARG A 50 -24.79 1.47 -25.08
C ARG A 50 -24.66 0.91 -23.67
N THR A 51 -24.03 1.70 -22.81
CA THR A 51 -23.92 1.46 -21.37
C THR A 51 -25.02 2.23 -20.66
N TYR A 52 -25.75 1.56 -19.78
CA TYR A 52 -26.83 2.18 -19.01
C TYR A 52 -26.65 1.93 -17.53
N ALA A 53 -27.11 2.87 -16.71
CA ALA A 53 -27.28 2.74 -15.27
C ALA A 53 -28.78 2.63 -14.93
N GLY A 54 -29.13 1.78 -13.98
CA GLY A 54 -30.50 1.67 -13.49
C GLY A 54 -30.59 0.82 -12.24
N LEU A 55 -31.75 0.83 -11.57
CA LEU A 55 -31.95 0.00 -10.38
C LEU A 55 -31.81 -1.47 -10.76
N SER A 56 -31.16 -2.24 -9.88
CA SER A 56 -30.99 -3.68 -10.02
C SER A 56 -32.32 -4.41 -10.31
N SER A 57 -33.43 -3.92 -9.77
CA SER A 57 -34.77 -4.48 -9.98
C SER A 57 -35.31 -4.32 -11.40
N ASP A 58 -34.78 -3.40 -12.20
CA ASP A 58 -35.25 -3.09 -13.55
C ASP A 58 -34.58 -3.94 -14.63
N TRP A 59 -33.33 -4.36 -14.41
CA TRP A 59 -32.56 -5.20 -15.34
C TRP A 59 -33.18 -6.58 -15.62
N GLY A 60 -34.05 -7.07 -14.73
CA GLY A 60 -34.78 -8.33 -14.92
C GLY A 60 -36.13 -8.19 -15.62
N LYS A 61 -36.57 -6.96 -15.91
CA LYS A 61 -37.86 -6.66 -16.54
C LYS A 61 -37.72 -6.57 -18.06
N LYS A 62 -38.85 -6.44 -18.75
CA LYS A 62 -38.83 -6.07 -20.17
C LYS A 62 -38.16 -4.70 -20.30
N TRP A 63 -37.22 -4.57 -21.23
CA TRP A 63 -36.51 -3.32 -21.48
C TRP A 63 -37.49 -2.16 -21.73
N ASP A 64 -37.26 -1.09 -20.99
CA ASP A 64 -37.97 0.18 -21.05
C ASP A 64 -36.97 1.28 -20.70
N GLU A 65 -36.62 2.07 -21.70
CA GLU A 65 -35.52 3.04 -21.67
C GLU A 65 -35.71 4.10 -20.58
N ASP A 66 -36.95 4.44 -20.24
CA ASP A 66 -37.29 5.43 -19.20
C ASP A 66 -36.86 5.00 -17.78
N ASN A 67 -36.56 3.71 -17.58
CA ASN A 67 -36.05 3.21 -16.29
C ASN A 67 -34.53 3.35 -16.14
N PHE A 68 -33.82 3.68 -17.22
CA PHE A 68 -32.37 3.66 -17.30
C PHE A 68 -31.79 5.01 -17.74
N THR A 69 -30.56 5.28 -17.31
CA THR A 69 -29.78 6.45 -17.72
C THR A 69 -28.64 5.99 -18.62
N ASP A 70 -28.51 6.53 -19.83
CA ASP A 70 -27.33 6.28 -20.68
C ASP A 70 -26.09 6.94 -20.04
N VAL A 71 -25.08 6.13 -19.77
CA VAL A 71 -23.81 6.54 -19.13
C VAL A 71 -22.60 6.19 -19.98
N THR A 72 -22.82 5.88 -21.26
CA THR A 72 -21.77 5.45 -22.20
C THR A 72 -20.65 6.47 -22.27
N ASP A 73 -19.44 6.05 -21.88
CA ASP A 73 -18.23 6.89 -21.88
C ASP A 73 -18.42 8.21 -21.12
N GLY A 74 -19.31 8.22 -20.12
CA GLY A 74 -19.67 9.39 -19.33
C GLY A 74 -19.26 9.27 -17.87
N THR A 75 -19.67 10.25 -17.08
CA THR A 75 -19.55 10.21 -15.62
C THR A 75 -20.90 9.84 -15.01
N PHE A 76 -20.89 9.02 -13.96
CA PHE A 76 -22.09 8.62 -13.25
C PHE A 76 -21.89 8.67 -11.73
N ASP A 77 -22.74 9.45 -11.06
CA ASP A 77 -22.75 9.57 -9.60
C ASP A 77 -23.96 8.82 -9.04
N TRP A 78 -23.76 8.10 -7.94
CA TRP A 78 -24.82 7.35 -7.27
C TRP A 78 -24.74 7.47 -5.75
N ASP A 79 -25.89 7.70 -5.13
CA ASP A 79 -26.08 7.71 -3.68
C ASP A 79 -26.62 6.34 -3.27
N GLY A 80 -25.72 5.39 -2.96
CA GLY A 80 -26.07 4.01 -2.66
C GLY A 80 -25.08 2.98 -3.19
N ASP A 81 -25.38 1.69 -3.01
CA ASP A 81 -24.59 0.61 -3.60
C ASP A 81 -24.65 0.65 -5.14
N LEU A 82 -23.48 0.58 -5.79
CA LEU A 82 -23.33 0.56 -7.23
C LEU A 82 -22.53 -0.66 -7.69
N THR A 83 -23.01 -1.37 -8.71
CA THR A 83 -22.28 -2.46 -9.36
C THR A 83 -22.09 -2.21 -10.86
N VAL A 84 -20.86 -2.18 -11.34
CA VAL A 84 -20.51 -2.20 -12.76
C VAL A 84 -20.32 -3.65 -13.21
N LYS A 85 -21.12 -4.11 -14.17
CA LYS A 85 -21.05 -5.47 -14.73
C LYS A 85 -20.47 -5.50 -16.13
N ALA A 86 -20.80 -4.52 -16.97
CA ALA A 86 -20.31 -4.42 -18.34
C ALA A 86 -20.42 -2.99 -18.86
N GLY A 87 -19.95 -2.78 -20.09
CA GLY A 87 -19.98 -1.49 -20.77
C GLY A 87 -18.74 -0.66 -20.56
N SER A 88 -18.82 0.61 -20.95
CA SER A 88 -17.76 1.61 -20.83
C SER A 88 -18.31 2.86 -20.16
N VAL A 89 -17.60 3.34 -19.13
CA VAL A 89 -17.90 4.54 -18.35
C VAL A 89 -16.59 5.24 -17.99
N ASP A 90 -16.53 6.56 -18.16
CA ASP A 90 -15.31 7.34 -17.92
C ASP A 90 -15.03 7.49 -16.42
N SER A 91 -16.07 7.67 -15.61
CA SER A 91 -15.93 7.74 -14.15
C SER A 91 -17.22 7.35 -13.44
N VAL A 92 -17.08 6.67 -12.30
CA VAL A 92 -18.18 6.35 -11.40
C VAL A 92 -17.83 6.85 -9.99
N SER A 93 -18.81 7.49 -9.34
CA SER A 93 -18.67 7.97 -7.97
C SER A 93 -19.82 7.45 -7.10
N VAL A 94 -19.50 6.90 -5.94
CA VAL A 94 -20.47 6.55 -4.89
C VAL A 94 -20.31 7.51 -3.71
N THR A 95 -21.33 8.31 -3.40
CA THR A 95 -21.21 9.43 -2.44
C THR A 95 -21.81 9.15 -1.05
N ASP A 96 -22.29 7.93 -0.81
CA ASP A 96 -22.69 7.50 0.53
C ASP A 96 -21.52 6.76 1.19
N GLY A 97 -21.07 7.27 2.33
CA GLY A 97 -19.94 6.72 3.08
C GLY A 97 -20.13 5.28 3.58
N ASN A 98 -21.36 4.76 3.58
CA ASN A 98 -21.63 3.37 3.94
C ASN A 98 -21.83 2.45 2.72
N SER A 99 -21.83 3.01 1.52
CA SER A 99 -22.15 2.29 0.30
C SER A 99 -20.92 1.66 -0.34
N ARG A 100 -21.17 0.70 -1.23
CA ARG A 100 -20.12 -0.04 -1.94
C ARG A 100 -20.18 0.19 -3.44
N LEU A 101 -19.02 0.47 -4.01
CA LEU A 101 -18.79 0.34 -5.45
C LEU A 101 -18.17 -1.04 -5.76
N THR A 102 -18.84 -1.82 -6.59
CA THR A 102 -18.31 -3.11 -7.08
C THR A 102 -18.09 -3.06 -8.59
N VAL A 103 -16.87 -3.35 -9.04
CA VAL A 103 -16.55 -3.55 -10.45
C VAL A 103 -16.30 -5.04 -10.70
N SER A 104 -17.18 -5.62 -11.52
CA SER A 104 -17.22 -7.04 -11.86
C SER A 104 -17.14 -7.29 -13.38
N GLY A 105 -16.79 -6.25 -14.13
CA GLY A 105 -16.62 -6.29 -15.58
C GLY A 105 -16.68 -4.89 -16.19
N GLY A 106 -16.57 -4.82 -17.52
CA GLY A 106 -16.59 -3.56 -18.28
C GLY A 106 -15.27 -2.78 -18.23
N THR A 107 -15.32 -1.54 -18.73
CA THR A 107 -14.23 -0.56 -18.67
C THR A 107 -14.67 0.63 -17.84
N VAL A 108 -13.95 0.90 -16.76
CA VAL A 108 -14.15 2.05 -15.87
C VAL A 108 -12.89 2.90 -15.92
N GLY A 109 -13.02 4.20 -16.20
CA GLY A 109 -11.89 5.09 -16.03
C GLY A 109 -11.55 5.25 -14.56
N GLU A 110 -12.36 6.00 -13.82
CA GLU A 110 -12.10 6.32 -12.41
C GLU A 110 -13.20 5.71 -11.54
N ALA A 111 -12.81 4.89 -10.56
CA ALA A 111 -13.71 4.27 -9.60
C ALA A 111 -13.52 4.95 -8.24
N VAL A 112 -14.48 5.80 -7.85
CA VAL A 112 -14.42 6.61 -6.63
C VAL A 112 -15.57 6.24 -5.71
N SER A 113 -15.30 6.13 -4.40
CA SER A 113 -16.34 5.83 -3.41
C SER A 113 -16.03 6.44 -2.04
N ASP A 114 -16.99 7.17 -1.48
CA ASP A 114 -16.95 7.62 -0.07
C ASP A 114 -17.06 6.44 0.91
N GLY A 115 -17.51 5.28 0.45
CA GLY A 115 -17.46 4.02 1.18
C GLY A 115 -16.33 3.11 0.71
N SER A 116 -16.66 1.89 0.26
CA SER A 116 -15.66 0.87 -0.12
C SER A 116 -15.68 0.54 -1.62
N VAL A 117 -14.54 0.12 -2.17
CA VAL A 117 -14.42 -0.34 -3.57
C VAL A 117 -13.99 -1.80 -3.62
N THR A 118 -14.64 -2.60 -4.46
CA THR A 118 -14.22 -3.97 -4.77
C THR A 118 -14.11 -4.15 -6.28
N VAL A 119 -12.94 -4.59 -6.77
CA VAL A 119 -12.68 -4.88 -8.18
C VAL A 119 -12.31 -6.36 -8.34
N THR A 120 -13.08 -7.08 -9.15
CA THR A 120 -12.91 -8.54 -9.35
C THR A 120 -12.74 -8.94 -10.80
N ASP A 121 -13.13 -8.07 -11.73
CA ASP A 121 -12.95 -8.23 -13.17
C ASP A 121 -13.11 -6.85 -13.86
N GLY A 122 -12.83 -6.80 -15.16
CA GLY A 122 -12.95 -5.61 -15.99
C GLY A 122 -11.60 -4.90 -16.20
N THR A 123 -11.66 -3.64 -16.61
CA THR A 123 -10.49 -2.79 -16.76
C THR A 123 -10.74 -1.47 -16.07
N VAL A 124 -9.92 -1.16 -15.06
CA VAL A 124 -10.05 0.07 -14.26
C VAL A 124 -8.79 0.91 -14.41
N LYS A 125 -8.93 2.22 -14.66
CA LYS A 125 -7.76 3.10 -14.78
C LYS A 125 -7.23 3.54 -13.40
N SER A 126 -8.08 3.93 -12.46
CA SER A 126 -7.68 4.24 -11.07
C SER A 126 -8.79 3.97 -10.07
N VAL A 127 -8.42 3.71 -8.82
CA VAL A 127 -9.34 3.46 -7.71
C VAL A 127 -9.04 4.42 -6.57
N ALA A 128 -10.07 5.07 -6.03
CA ALA A 128 -9.99 5.86 -4.81
C ALA A 128 -11.18 5.54 -3.91
N ALA A 129 -10.93 5.35 -2.63
CA ALA A 129 -11.98 5.15 -1.63
C ALA A 129 -11.63 5.84 -0.32
N GLU A 130 -12.64 6.25 0.44
CA GLU A 130 -12.43 6.66 1.83
C GLU A 130 -12.27 5.42 2.74
N GLY A 131 -13.05 4.36 2.50
CA GLY A 131 -12.97 3.06 3.16
C GLY A 131 -12.18 2.02 2.35
N ASP A 132 -12.38 0.75 2.67
CA ASP A 132 -11.57 -0.35 2.12
C ASP A 132 -11.58 -0.42 0.58
N VAL A 133 -10.43 -0.75 0.01
CA VAL A 133 -10.27 -1.17 -1.38
C VAL A 133 -9.84 -2.62 -1.44
N ARG A 134 -10.57 -3.45 -2.20
CA ARG A 134 -10.20 -4.85 -2.47
C ARG A 134 -10.09 -5.08 -3.97
N ILE A 135 -8.93 -5.53 -4.43
CA ILE A 135 -8.70 -5.83 -5.86
C ILE A 135 -8.21 -7.25 -6.00
N SER A 136 -8.85 -8.01 -6.88
CA SER A 136 -8.47 -9.39 -7.18
C SER A 136 -8.35 -9.63 -8.68
N LYS A 137 -7.23 -10.24 -9.09
CA LYS A 137 -6.99 -10.76 -10.46
C LYS A 137 -7.20 -9.75 -11.60
N THR A 138 -7.15 -8.45 -11.29
CA THR A 138 -7.49 -7.37 -12.23
C THR A 138 -6.40 -6.31 -12.21
N ASP A 139 -5.92 -5.93 -13.38
CA ASP A 139 -4.93 -4.86 -13.53
C ASP A 139 -5.57 -3.47 -13.35
N ILE A 140 -4.91 -2.60 -12.59
CA ILE A 140 -5.25 -1.18 -12.43
C ILE A 140 -4.18 -0.36 -13.14
N ARG A 141 -4.59 0.54 -14.05
CA ARG A 141 -3.61 1.24 -14.91
C ARG A 141 -2.79 2.33 -14.22
N ARG A 142 -3.28 2.87 -13.10
CA ARG A 142 -2.67 3.94 -12.31
C ARG A 142 -2.72 3.59 -10.82
N ASP A 143 -3.14 4.53 -9.99
CA ASP A 143 -3.06 4.46 -8.54
C ASP A 143 -4.26 3.75 -7.93
N VAL A 144 -4.02 3.19 -6.75
CA VAL A 144 -5.01 2.63 -5.85
C VAL A 144 -4.85 3.33 -4.50
N THR A 145 -5.88 4.04 -4.09
CA THR A 145 -5.87 4.81 -2.84
C THR A 145 -7.06 4.45 -1.97
N SER A 146 -6.78 4.22 -0.69
CA SER A 146 -7.76 4.22 0.40
C SER A 146 -7.33 5.28 1.40
N ASP A 147 -8.16 6.29 1.66
CA ASP A 147 -7.77 7.43 2.51
C ASP A 147 -7.79 7.08 4.00
N SER A 148 -8.73 6.26 4.46
CA SER A 148 -8.84 5.85 5.87
C SER A 148 -8.96 4.34 6.11
N GLY A 149 -9.25 3.55 5.06
CA GLY A 149 -9.37 2.10 5.14
C GLY A 149 -8.13 1.35 4.65
N ASP A 150 -8.30 0.04 4.50
CA ASP A 150 -7.26 -0.87 4.03
C ASP A 150 -7.24 -0.99 2.50
N VAL A 151 -6.09 -1.36 1.93
CA VAL A 151 -5.98 -1.83 0.55
C VAL A 151 -5.57 -3.30 0.55
N GLU A 152 -6.41 -4.18 0.02
CA GLU A 152 -6.09 -5.60 -0.17
C GLU A 152 -5.92 -5.94 -1.65
N LEU A 153 -4.75 -6.47 -2.02
CA LEU A 153 -4.41 -6.95 -3.35
C LEU A 153 -4.22 -8.47 -3.36
N SER A 154 -4.88 -9.16 -4.30
CA SER A 154 -4.82 -10.63 -4.38
C SER A 154 -4.86 -11.19 -5.80
N GLY A 155 -4.20 -12.33 -6.00
CA GLY A 155 -4.07 -12.98 -7.29
C GLY A 155 -2.97 -12.38 -8.17
N ASP A 156 -3.03 -12.67 -9.47
CA ASP A 156 -2.04 -12.18 -10.42
C ASP A 156 -2.53 -10.84 -11.01
N LEU A 157 -1.86 -9.74 -10.68
CA LEU A 157 -2.26 -8.40 -11.12
C LEU A 157 -1.11 -7.39 -11.16
N ARG A 158 -1.37 -6.27 -11.83
CA ARG A 158 -0.50 -5.09 -11.88
C ARG A 158 -1.23 -3.82 -11.46
N VAL A 159 -0.58 -3.01 -10.64
CA VAL A 159 -0.93 -1.62 -10.37
C VAL A 159 0.08 -0.73 -11.07
N GLY A 160 -0.38 0.10 -12.00
CA GLY A 160 0.46 0.93 -12.86
C GLY A 160 1.01 2.20 -12.19
N GLY A 161 0.55 2.53 -10.99
CA GLY A 161 1.01 3.64 -10.18
C GLY A 161 1.27 3.22 -8.73
N ASP A 162 0.94 4.12 -7.81
CA ASP A 162 1.14 3.93 -6.36
C ASP A 162 0.00 3.13 -5.72
N VAL A 163 0.31 2.50 -4.59
CA VAL A 163 -0.68 1.92 -3.66
C VAL A 163 -0.56 2.66 -2.33
N SER A 164 -1.65 3.29 -1.89
CA SER A 164 -1.71 4.01 -0.62
C SER A 164 -2.91 3.57 0.20
N ALA A 165 -2.67 3.15 1.43
CA ALA A 165 -3.69 2.82 2.42
C ALA A 165 -3.57 3.75 3.63
N GLY A 166 -4.69 4.27 4.11
CA GLY A 166 -4.77 4.94 5.41
C GLY A 166 -4.58 3.96 6.57
N GLY A 167 -5.03 2.70 6.37
CA GLY A 167 -4.79 1.57 7.26
C GLY A 167 -3.70 0.63 6.74
N GLU A 168 -4.04 -0.64 6.53
CA GLU A 168 -3.12 -1.67 6.07
C GLU A 168 -3.06 -1.74 4.52
N ALA A 169 -1.86 -1.80 3.95
CA ALA A 169 -1.63 -2.26 2.59
C ALA A 169 -1.25 -3.75 2.59
N SER A 170 -2.21 -4.62 2.24
CA SER A 170 -2.08 -6.07 2.34
C SER A 170 -2.01 -6.75 0.96
N PHE A 171 -1.01 -7.62 0.81
CA PHE A 171 -0.81 -8.45 -0.37
C PHE A 171 -1.07 -9.89 0.06
N SER A 172 -2.22 -10.46 -0.29
CA SER A 172 -2.69 -11.70 0.35
C SER A 172 -2.34 -12.97 -0.43
N SER A 173 -2.21 -12.92 -1.76
CA SER A 173 -1.80 -14.06 -2.59
C SER A 173 -1.40 -13.66 -4.02
N GLY A 174 -0.69 -14.54 -4.73
CA GLY A 174 -0.41 -14.41 -6.17
C GLY A 174 0.86 -13.62 -6.52
N SER A 175 0.99 -13.28 -7.81
CA SER A 175 2.06 -12.43 -8.34
C SER A 175 1.58 -11.00 -8.55
N ILE A 176 2.09 -10.07 -7.74
CA ILE A 176 1.62 -8.68 -7.72
C ILE A 176 2.77 -7.76 -8.14
N THR A 177 2.52 -6.89 -9.12
CA THR A 177 3.47 -5.84 -9.51
C THR A 177 2.89 -4.46 -9.23
N VAL A 178 3.63 -3.62 -8.52
CA VAL A 178 3.34 -2.21 -8.31
C VAL A 178 4.43 -1.39 -9.01
N ALA A 179 4.03 -0.57 -9.98
CA ALA A 179 4.96 0.24 -10.75
C ALA A 179 5.41 1.51 -10.00
N GLY A 180 4.68 1.92 -8.96
CA GLY A 180 5.04 2.97 -8.02
C GLY A 180 5.52 2.43 -6.67
N SER A 181 5.21 3.20 -5.63
CA SER A 181 5.47 2.89 -4.22
C SER A 181 4.27 2.26 -3.53
N VAL A 182 4.49 1.67 -2.36
CA VAL A 182 3.47 1.14 -1.46
C VAL A 182 3.57 1.89 -0.14
N THR A 183 2.48 2.46 0.35
CA THR A 183 2.41 3.17 1.63
C THR A 183 1.22 2.68 2.45
N GLY A 184 1.43 2.43 3.73
CA GLY A 184 0.39 2.09 4.70
C GLY A 184 0.85 2.38 6.13
N ALA A 185 -0.08 2.39 7.09
CA ALA A 185 0.30 2.32 8.50
C ALA A 185 0.98 0.96 8.78
N ASP A 186 0.28 -0.10 8.38
CA ASP A 186 0.83 -1.45 8.25
C ASP A 186 1.03 -1.79 6.77
N VAL A 187 2.09 -2.54 6.47
CA VAL A 187 2.27 -3.17 5.15
C VAL A 187 2.55 -4.65 5.32
N THR A 188 1.70 -5.51 4.74
CA THR A 188 1.82 -6.97 4.89
C THR A 188 1.97 -7.66 3.54
N PHE A 189 3.06 -8.40 3.37
CA PHE A 189 3.23 -9.36 2.29
C PHE A 189 2.99 -10.77 2.81
N GLY A 190 1.84 -11.35 2.44
CA GLY A 190 1.37 -12.64 2.91
C GLY A 190 2.15 -13.85 2.37
N THR A 191 1.87 -15.01 2.97
CA THR A 191 2.50 -16.30 2.64
C THR A 191 2.37 -16.63 1.15
N GLY A 192 3.50 -16.90 0.51
CA GLY A 192 3.53 -17.34 -0.89
C GLY A 192 3.32 -16.24 -1.92
N VAL A 193 3.20 -14.98 -1.50
CA VAL A 193 3.18 -13.83 -2.41
C VAL A 193 4.53 -13.66 -3.09
N THR A 194 4.49 -13.36 -4.39
CA THR A 194 5.63 -12.85 -5.15
C THR A 194 5.34 -11.43 -5.60
N ALA A 195 5.90 -10.46 -4.88
CA ALA A 195 5.68 -9.05 -5.12
C ALA A 195 6.88 -8.38 -5.79
N ARG A 196 6.61 -7.44 -6.70
CA ARG A 196 7.59 -6.50 -7.22
C ARG A 196 7.05 -5.08 -7.07
N VAL A 197 7.74 -4.27 -6.28
CA VAL A 197 7.46 -2.85 -6.09
C VAL A 197 8.61 -2.07 -6.73
N SER A 198 8.31 -1.16 -7.64
CA SER A 198 9.39 -0.42 -8.34
C SER A 198 9.91 0.76 -7.52
N GLY A 199 9.06 1.32 -6.65
CA GLY A 199 9.42 2.34 -5.67
C GLY A 199 9.71 1.78 -4.28
N THR A 200 9.39 2.60 -3.29
CA THR A 200 9.60 2.34 -1.86
C THR A 200 8.43 1.57 -1.27
N VAL A 201 8.72 0.67 -0.34
CA VAL A 201 7.71 0.14 0.58
C VAL A 201 7.82 0.91 1.88
N LYS A 202 6.82 1.73 2.21
CA LYS A 202 6.80 2.57 3.42
C LYS A 202 5.71 2.10 4.37
N GLY A 203 6.10 1.77 5.59
CA GLY A 203 5.19 1.49 6.71
C GLY A 203 5.52 2.41 7.88
N THR A 204 4.52 2.90 8.60
CA THR A 204 4.74 3.76 9.78
C THR A 204 4.63 3.01 11.11
N GLU A 205 4.01 1.82 11.11
CA GLU A 205 3.82 1.00 12.31
C GLU A 205 4.47 -0.37 12.18
N THR A 206 4.05 -1.19 11.22
CA THR A 206 4.64 -2.52 10.98
C THR A 206 4.78 -2.82 9.49
N ILE A 207 5.89 -3.47 9.13
CA ILE A 207 6.09 -4.07 7.81
C ILE A 207 6.31 -5.57 8.02
N ARG A 208 5.41 -6.40 7.50
CA ARG A 208 5.42 -7.87 7.68
C ARG A 208 5.80 -8.59 6.41
N LEU A 209 6.90 -9.32 6.43
CA LEU A 209 7.36 -10.18 5.32
C LEU A 209 7.14 -11.66 5.67
N ASN A 210 5.96 -12.18 5.35
CA ASN A 210 5.53 -13.54 5.72
C ASN A 210 5.76 -14.53 4.59
N ALA A 211 6.82 -15.35 4.67
CA ALA A 211 7.10 -16.44 3.73
C ALA A 211 6.94 -16.07 2.24
N CYS A 212 7.27 -14.81 1.92
CA CYS A 212 7.06 -14.16 0.64
C CYS A 212 8.39 -13.91 -0.09
N THR A 213 8.28 -13.47 -1.35
CA THR A 213 9.37 -12.90 -2.13
C THR A 213 8.98 -11.47 -2.48
N LEU A 214 9.86 -10.51 -2.18
CA LEU A 214 9.69 -9.10 -2.51
C LEU A 214 10.92 -8.63 -3.28
N ALA A 215 10.69 -7.97 -4.40
CA ALA A 215 11.70 -7.14 -5.05
C ALA A 215 11.25 -5.68 -4.94
N ALA A 216 11.97 -4.89 -4.14
CA ALA A 216 11.77 -3.45 -3.97
C ALA A 216 13.12 -2.72 -4.02
N ALA A 217 13.10 -1.41 -4.23
CA ALA A 217 14.30 -0.60 -4.11
C ALA A 217 14.73 -0.48 -2.64
N GLU A 218 13.78 -0.16 -1.78
CA GLU A 218 13.98 0.02 -0.34
C GLU A 218 12.71 -0.29 0.45
N ILE A 219 12.89 -0.51 1.75
CA ILE A 219 11.85 -0.54 2.77
C ILE A 219 12.17 0.59 3.77
N ASP A 220 11.24 1.53 3.93
CA ASP A 220 11.34 2.69 4.81
C ASP A 220 10.36 2.55 5.99
N GLY A 221 10.89 2.62 7.21
CA GLY A 221 10.12 2.47 8.44
C GLY A 221 9.62 3.80 9.04
N ASP A 222 9.91 4.94 8.40
CA ASP A 222 9.54 6.27 8.89
C ASP A 222 9.96 6.54 10.34
N ASP A 223 11.11 5.99 10.74
CA ASP A 223 11.73 6.04 12.08
C ASP A 223 10.97 5.28 13.18
N GLU A 224 9.77 4.76 12.91
CA GLU A 224 8.89 4.19 13.95
C GLU A 224 8.52 2.72 13.71
N ALA A 225 8.65 2.23 12.48
CA ALA A 225 8.12 0.94 12.12
C ALA A 225 8.95 -0.24 12.65
N VAL A 226 8.22 -1.33 12.90
CA VAL A 226 8.79 -2.66 13.14
C VAL A 226 8.81 -3.46 11.84
N LEU A 227 9.97 -3.95 11.43
CA LEU A 227 10.10 -4.93 10.36
C LEU A 227 10.02 -6.36 10.94
N ASP A 228 8.92 -7.06 10.70
CA ASP A 228 8.69 -8.45 11.12
C ASP A 228 9.00 -9.42 9.97
N LEU A 229 10.03 -10.24 10.17
CA LEU A 229 10.54 -11.19 9.19
C LEU A 229 10.16 -12.62 9.59
N SER A 230 9.14 -13.15 8.91
CA SER A 230 8.57 -14.48 9.14
C SER A 230 8.80 -15.40 7.94
N GLY A 231 10.06 -15.83 7.74
CA GLY A 231 10.41 -16.78 6.66
C GLY A 231 10.56 -16.17 5.27
N TYR A 232 10.90 -14.89 5.20
CA TYR A 232 11.23 -14.17 3.97
C TYR A 232 12.28 -14.91 3.11
N LYS A 233 12.05 -14.98 1.78
CA LYS A 233 12.75 -15.95 0.90
C LYS A 233 13.82 -15.36 0.00
N SER A 234 14.15 -14.08 0.16
CA SER A 234 15.08 -13.37 -0.73
C SER A 234 16.04 -12.49 0.08
N THR A 235 17.03 -11.91 -0.58
CA THR A 235 17.82 -10.84 0.02
C THR A 235 16.91 -9.66 0.31
N LEU A 236 17.09 -9.03 1.47
CA LEU A 236 16.33 -7.85 1.85
C LEU A 236 16.67 -6.70 0.91
N PRO A 237 15.67 -5.90 0.49
CA PRO A 237 15.93 -4.57 -0.07
C PRO A 237 16.72 -3.70 0.93
N ALA A 238 17.20 -2.55 0.48
CA ALA A 238 17.78 -1.55 1.39
C ALA A 238 16.77 -1.21 2.50
N LEU A 239 17.23 -1.10 3.73
CA LEU A 239 16.40 -0.76 4.89
C LEU A 239 16.77 0.66 5.34
N GLU A 240 15.76 1.52 5.50
CA GLU A 240 15.94 2.89 6.02
C GLU A 240 14.99 3.16 7.19
N ASN A 241 15.44 3.97 8.15
CA ASN A 241 14.61 4.53 9.22
C ASN A 241 13.81 3.45 9.98
N MET A 242 14.46 2.33 10.32
CA MET A 242 13.83 1.23 11.06
C MET A 242 13.97 1.46 12.56
N ARG A 243 12.87 1.39 13.29
CA ARG A 243 12.93 1.32 14.76
C ARG A 243 13.45 -0.04 15.19
N GLU A 244 12.76 -1.09 14.77
CA GLU A 244 13.04 -2.45 15.22
C GLU A 244 12.96 -3.43 14.06
N ILE A 245 13.90 -4.37 14.01
CA ILE A 245 13.87 -5.50 13.09
C ILE A 245 13.71 -6.76 13.93
N ILE A 246 12.65 -7.52 13.67
CA ILE A 246 12.37 -8.79 14.35
C ILE A 246 12.52 -9.92 13.35
N LEU A 247 13.44 -10.85 13.64
CA LEU A 247 13.55 -12.10 12.92
C LEU A 247 12.90 -13.22 13.73
N GLU A 248 11.78 -13.72 13.21
CA GLU A 248 10.95 -14.72 13.89
C GLU A 248 11.64 -16.09 14.05
N SER A 249 11.06 -16.93 14.90
CA SER A 249 11.68 -18.22 15.25
C SER A 249 11.88 -19.11 14.01
N ASN A 250 13.09 -19.64 13.85
CA ASN A 250 13.51 -20.45 12.70
C ASN A 250 13.46 -19.71 11.35
N ALA A 251 13.33 -18.38 11.33
CA ALA A 251 13.43 -17.59 10.12
C ALA A 251 14.90 -17.30 9.79
N THR A 252 15.19 -17.17 8.51
CA THR A 252 16.48 -16.74 8.00
C THR A 252 16.30 -15.45 7.23
N ALA A 253 17.24 -14.51 7.34
CA ALA A 253 17.26 -13.30 6.53
C ALA A 253 18.69 -12.95 6.09
N THR A 254 18.81 -12.37 4.91
CA THR A 254 20.09 -11.90 4.37
C THR A 254 19.96 -10.44 3.95
N ALA A 255 20.88 -9.59 4.41
CA ALA A 255 21.04 -8.21 3.98
C ALA A 255 22.40 -8.02 3.31
N ASP A 256 22.41 -7.36 2.15
CA ASP A 256 23.62 -7.03 1.39
C ASP A 256 23.83 -5.51 1.25
N HIS A 257 23.18 -4.76 2.14
CA HIS A 257 23.28 -3.32 2.31
C HIS A 257 23.51 -3.00 3.78
N THR A 258 23.96 -1.78 4.06
CA THR A 258 24.07 -1.29 5.44
C THR A 258 22.74 -1.40 6.16
N VAL A 259 22.77 -1.92 7.39
CA VAL A 259 21.60 -2.05 8.26
C VAL A 259 21.75 -1.10 9.44
N THR A 260 20.79 -0.19 9.60
CA THR A 260 20.68 0.68 10.76
C THR A 260 19.31 0.52 11.41
N ALA A 261 19.28 0.26 12.72
CA ALA A 261 18.03 0.15 13.49
C ALA A 261 18.27 0.46 14.97
N GLU A 262 17.23 0.87 15.70
CA GLU A 262 17.33 0.99 17.17
C GLU A 262 17.45 -0.39 17.84
N SER A 263 16.79 -1.41 17.29
CA SER A 263 16.88 -2.77 17.81
C SER A 263 16.84 -3.86 16.74
N LEU A 264 17.66 -4.89 16.92
CA LEU A 264 17.56 -6.16 16.18
C LEU A 264 17.24 -7.29 17.16
N VAL A 265 16.10 -7.95 16.95
CA VAL A 265 15.63 -9.07 17.79
C VAL A 265 15.71 -10.37 17.02
N LEU A 266 16.53 -11.30 17.49
CA LEU A 266 16.77 -12.61 16.89
C LEU A 266 16.12 -13.69 17.75
N LYS A 267 14.93 -14.17 17.34
CA LYS A 267 14.23 -15.23 18.07
C LYS A 267 14.90 -16.60 17.96
N SER A 268 14.37 -17.59 18.69
CA SER A 268 14.99 -18.91 18.78
C SER A 268 15.12 -19.58 17.41
N GLY A 269 16.32 -20.08 17.12
CA GLY A 269 16.62 -20.76 15.86
C GLY A 269 16.69 -19.86 14.64
N SER A 270 16.58 -18.53 14.80
CA SER A 270 16.70 -17.61 13.68
C SER A 270 18.16 -17.32 13.31
N GLU A 271 18.39 -16.92 12.06
CA GLU A 271 19.71 -16.56 11.53
C GLU A 271 19.62 -15.33 10.63
N PHE A 272 20.27 -14.24 11.03
CA PHE A 272 20.40 -13.01 10.24
C PHE A 272 21.84 -12.92 9.71
N THR A 273 21.99 -12.81 8.41
CA THR A 273 23.31 -12.65 7.76
C THR A 273 23.41 -11.28 7.11
N ALA A 274 24.43 -10.51 7.46
CA ALA A 274 24.75 -9.26 6.79
C ALA A 274 26.14 -9.32 6.16
N THR A 275 26.27 -8.88 4.91
CA THR A 275 27.57 -8.77 4.24
C THR A 275 28.18 -7.36 4.35
N ASP A 276 27.35 -6.39 4.71
CA ASP A 276 27.65 -4.96 4.83
C ASP A 276 27.56 -4.51 6.32
N PRO A 277 28.02 -3.29 6.65
CA PRO A 277 28.00 -2.78 8.02
C PRO A 277 26.61 -2.82 8.68
N ILE A 278 26.58 -3.15 9.97
CA ILE A 278 25.42 -3.12 10.84
C ILE A 278 25.68 -2.13 11.99
N GLU A 279 24.79 -1.18 12.17
CA GLU A 279 24.79 -0.22 13.28
C GLU A 279 23.46 -0.33 14.05
N LEU A 280 23.54 -0.78 15.30
CA LEU A 280 22.37 -1.07 16.14
C LEU A 280 22.40 -0.28 17.43
N GLY A 281 21.24 0.19 17.89
CA GLY A 281 21.07 0.57 19.29
C GLY A 281 21.28 -0.66 20.19
N SER A 282 20.42 -1.66 20.04
CA SER A 282 20.45 -2.90 20.82
C SER A 282 20.38 -4.17 19.97
N LEU A 283 20.92 -5.27 20.50
CA LEU A 283 20.84 -6.60 19.88
C LEU A 283 20.31 -7.61 20.90
N GLU A 284 19.21 -8.28 20.57
CA GLU A 284 18.56 -9.26 21.44
C GLU A 284 18.54 -10.67 20.83
N GLY A 285 18.88 -11.67 21.66
CA GLY A 285 18.95 -13.09 21.28
C GLY A 285 17.70 -13.93 21.63
N PRO A 286 17.73 -15.26 21.40
CA PRO A 286 18.91 -16.12 21.33
C PRO A 286 19.35 -16.59 19.92
N GLY A 287 18.88 -15.95 18.84
CA GLY A 287 19.23 -16.32 17.47
C GLY A 287 20.69 -16.04 17.08
N VAL A 288 21.01 -16.21 15.80
CA VAL A 288 22.36 -16.09 15.24
C VAL A 288 22.48 -14.82 14.40
N LEU A 289 23.54 -14.06 14.62
CA LEU A 289 23.96 -12.96 13.75
C LEU A 289 25.29 -13.31 13.07
N CYS A 290 25.28 -13.39 11.74
CA CYS A 290 26.44 -13.60 10.89
C CYS A 290 26.86 -12.28 10.24
N PHE A 291 28.13 -11.88 10.40
CA PHE A 291 28.66 -10.61 9.89
C PHE A 291 30.18 -10.69 9.65
N HIS A 292 30.73 -9.75 8.89
CA HIS A 292 32.18 -9.64 8.70
C HIS A 292 32.88 -8.96 9.90
N ALA A 293 34.14 -9.30 10.16
CA ALA A 293 34.89 -8.71 11.27
C ALA A 293 35.00 -7.18 11.12
N GLY A 294 34.62 -6.44 12.15
CA GLY A 294 34.67 -4.98 12.19
C GLY A 294 33.40 -4.29 11.65
N GLU A 295 32.44 -5.05 11.13
CA GLU A 295 31.21 -4.54 10.50
C GLU A 295 30.00 -4.50 11.44
N LEU A 296 30.17 -4.79 12.73
CA LEU A 296 29.10 -4.65 13.73
C LEU A 296 29.45 -3.55 14.74
N THR A 297 28.53 -2.60 14.91
CA THR A 297 28.54 -1.60 15.98
C THR A 297 27.23 -1.70 16.78
N VAL A 298 27.34 -1.80 18.11
CA VAL A 298 26.19 -1.81 19.04
C VAL A 298 26.36 -0.70 20.08
N HIS A 299 25.34 0.15 20.25
CA HIS A 299 25.45 1.34 21.10
C HIS A 299 25.02 1.12 22.56
N ASP A 300 23.88 0.46 22.77
CA ASP A 300 23.19 0.40 24.07
C ASP A 300 23.39 -0.92 24.81
N GLY A 301 23.46 -2.05 24.10
CA GLY A 301 23.65 -3.35 24.76
C GLY A 301 23.33 -4.57 23.92
N ILE A 302 23.83 -5.72 24.40
CA ILE A 302 23.54 -7.04 23.86
C ILE A 302 22.86 -7.89 24.94
N GLY A 303 21.58 -8.20 24.75
CA GLY A 303 20.76 -9.00 25.67
C GLY A 303 20.36 -10.35 25.07
N GLY A 304 19.73 -11.23 25.86
CA GLY A 304 19.13 -12.48 25.34
C GLY A 304 20.11 -13.56 24.84
N SER A 305 21.42 -13.36 24.96
CA SER A 305 22.48 -14.32 24.56
C SER A 305 22.46 -14.72 23.06
N PRO A 306 22.51 -13.78 22.11
CA PRO A 306 22.64 -14.09 20.70
C PRO A 306 23.98 -14.77 20.43
N ARG A 307 24.03 -15.56 19.37
CA ARG A 307 25.27 -16.15 18.86
C ARG A 307 25.83 -15.28 17.76
N LEU A 308 27.00 -14.72 17.99
CA LEU A 308 27.74 -13.94 17.00
C LEU A 308 28.67 -14.85 16.20
N VAL A 309 28.57 -14.80 14.88
CA VAL A 309 29.40 -15.59 13.96
C VAL A 309 30.11 -14.63 13.00
N LEU A 310 31.44 -14.73 12.95
CA LEU A 310 32.24 -13.99 11.99
C LEU A 310 32.32 -14.79 10.68
N ASP A 311 31.76 -14.25 9.60
CA ASP A 311 31.74 -14.88 8.27
C ASP A 311 33.00 -14.55 7.44
N SER A 312 34.03 -14.03 8.10
CA SER A 312 35.33 -13.71 7.49
C SER A 312 36.47 -14.11 8.43
N ALA A 313 37.65 -14.37 7.85
CA ALA A 313 38.83 -14.69 8.63
C ALA A 313 39.31 -13.46 9.40
N ALA A 314 39.09 -13.44 10.72
CA ALA A 314 39.70 -12.46 11.61
C ALA A 314 41.17 -12.81 11.87
N GLY A 315 42.07 -11.88 11.56
CA GLY A 315 43.49 -11.94 11.87
C GLY A 315 43.82 -11.49 13.29
N SER A 316 45.08 -11.71 13.69
CA SER A 316 45.59 -11.20 14.96
C SER A 316 45.60 -9.66 14.94
N GLY A 317 44.81 -9.05 15.82
CA GLY A 317 44.71 -7.59 15.95
C GLY A 317 43.48 -6.97 15.27
N ASP A 318 42.67 -7.78 14.59
CA ASP A 318 41.43 -7.31 13.98
C ASP A 318 40.36 -7.05 15.03
N THR A 319 39.55 -6.01 14.79
CA THR A 319 38.36 -5.74 15.60
C THR A 319 37.26 -6.71 15.18
N ALA A 320 36.75 -7.51 16.12
CA ALA A 320 35.61 -8.39 15.85
C ALA A 320 34.31 -7.56 15.66
N PHE A 321 33.99 -6.73 16.65
CA PHE A 321 32.87 -5.78 16.63
C PHE A 321 33.18 -4.61 17.56
N ARG A 322 32.40 -3.52 17.45
CA ARG A 322 32.48 -2.32 18.30
C ARG A 322 31.27 -2.27 19.21
N ALA A 323 31.51 -1.84 20.45
CA ALA A 323 30.46 -1.55 21.41
C ALA A 323 30.77 -0.22 22.11
N ASP A 324 29.78 0.65 22.24
CA ASP A 324 29.96 1.92 22.93
C ASP A 324 30.01 1.74 24.45
N SER A 325 30.57 2.73 25.14
CA SER A 325 30.72 2.70 26.60
C SER A 325 29.35 2.80 27.28
N GLY A 326 28.73 1.64 27.55
CA GLY A 326 27.37 1.53 28.09
C GLY A 326 26.71 0.19 27.78
N ALA A 327 27.16 -0.48 26.71
CA ALA A 327 26.74 -1.81 26.30
C ALA A 327 27.23 -2.96 27.19
#